data_AF-A0A2V9ZQM7-F1
#
_entry.id   AF-A0A2V9ZQM7-F1
#
_cell.length_a   1.000
_cell.length_b   1.000
_cell.length_c   1.000
_cell.angle_alpha   90.00
_cell.angle_beta   90.00
_cell.angle_gamma   90.00
#
_symmetry.space_group_name_H-M   'P 1'
#
loop_
_entity.id
_entity.type
_entity.pdbx_description
1 polymer ?
#
loop_
_entity_poly.entity_id
_entity_poly.type
_entity_poly.pdbx_seq_one_letter_code
_entity_poly.pdbx_strand_id
1 'polypeptide(L)'
;MKSFNRFAVAYVVSMLAAGTTLSASAEPMPTLIGFDRGTYDDSASSQIVVRITRVDQEPSTGVNEQFSVECTINGGTAVRGVDYRLGLDGGMQGCGTITFPPGVLERSFTITALKGAGTQKTLEIGLRNPTGAALVETGENSVARITINAPAH
;
A
#
# COMPACT_ATOMS: atom_id res chain seq x y z
N MET A 1 77.59 -34.46 29.87
CA MET A 1 78.41 -33.30 30.31
C MET A 1 77.57 -32.03 30.14
N LYS A 2 77.45 -31.22 31.20
CA LYS A 2 77.03 -29.80 31.24
C LYS A 2 75.61 -29.46 30.73
N SER A 3 74.85 -28.48 31.22
CA SER A 3 74.85 -27.62 32.42
C SER A 3 73.84 -26.50 32.10
N PHE A 4 72.85 -26.30 32.99
CA PHE A 4 72.20 -25.05 33.41
C PHE A 4 71.36 -24.16 32.45
N ASN A 5 70.08 -24.04 32.85
CA ASN A 5 69.27 -22.82 33.09
C ASN A 5 69.28 -21.64 32.10
N ARG A 6 68.07 -21.22 31.71
CA ARG A 6 67.52 -19.90 32.08
C ARG A 6 66.00 -19.83 31.91
N PHE A 7 65.35 -19.27 32.92
CA PHE A 7 63.94 -18.92 33.01
C PHE A 7 63.56 -17.84 31.99
N ALA A 8 62.36 -17.93 31.42
CA ALA A 8 61.50 -16.78 31.13
C ALA A 8 60.05 -17.24 30.99
N VAL A 9 59.20 -16.78 31.92
CA VAL A 9 57.74 -16.88 31.89
C VAL A 9 57.23 -15.76 30.98
N ALA A 10 56.28 -16.07 30.09
CA ALA A 10 55.34 -15.07 29.60
C ALA A 10 54.00 -15.76 29.32
N TYR A 11 53.04 -15.49 30.21
CA TYR A 11 51.62 -15.78 30.01
C TYR A 11 51.15 -15.01 28.78
N VAL A 12 50.65 -15.71 27.76
CA VAL A 12 49.84 -15.07 26.73
C VAL A 12 48.38 -15.23 27.14
N VAL A 13 47.82 -14.11 27.54
CA VAL A 13 46.41 -13.89 27.87
C VAL A 13 45.56 -14.27 26.66
N SER A 14 44.58 -15.16 26.87
CA SER A 14 43.46 -15.35 25.94
C SER A 14 42.74 -14.03 25.73
N MET A 15 42.66 -13.55 24.49
CA MET A 15 41.59 -12.64 24.08
C MET A 15 40.59 -13.46 23.27
N LEU A 16 39.51 -13.90 23.93
CA LEU A 16 38.25 -14.12 23.22
C LEU A 16 37.83 -12.75 22.70
N ALA A 17 37.89 -12.57 21.38
CA ALA A 17 37.18 -11.47 20.74
C ALA A 17 35.68 -11.72 20.95
N ALA A 18 35.09 -11.01 21.92
CA ALA A 18 33.65 -10.87 22.00
C ALA A 18 33.23 -10.10 20.74
N GLY A 19 32.87 -10.84 19.69
CA GLY A 19 32.20 -10.29 18.53
C GLY A 19 30.87 -9.73 19.00
N THR A 20 30.83 -8.44 19.29
CA THR A 20 29.59 -7.69 19.43
C THR A 20 28.89 -7.76 18.09
N THR A 21 27.95 -8.68 17.95
CA THR A 21 26.93 -8.60 16.90
C THR A 21 26.17 -7.31 17.18
N LEU A 22 26.50 -6.23 16.45
CA LEU A 22 25.59 -5.12 16.28
C LEU A 22 24.35 -5.73 15.60
N SER A 23 23.33 -6.09 16.38
CA SER A 23 22.01 -6.31 15.83
C SER A 23 21.59 -4.99 15.21
N ALA A 24 21.77 -4.88 13.90
CA ALA A 24 21.07 -3.87 13.12
C ALA A 24 19.58 -4.15 13.35
N SER A 25 18.96 -3.38 14.24
CA SER A 25 17.52 -3.33 14.40
C SER A 25 16.99 -2.69 13.13
N ALA A 26 16.80 -3.48 12.07
CA ALA A 26 16.14 -3.02 10.87
C ALA A 26 14.76 -2.50 11.31
N GLU A 27 14.46 -1.25 10.97
CA GLU A 27 13.11 -0.73 11.16
C GLU A 27 12.16 -1.59 10.34
N PRO A 28 11.00 -2.00 10.90
CA PRO A 28 10.06 -2.82 10.16
C PRO A 28 9.59 -2.06 8.91
N MET A 29 9.69 -2.69 7.75
CA MET A 29 9.24 -2.05 6.51
C MET A 29 7.71 -2.06 6.46
N PRO A 30 7.05 -0.92 6.17
CA PRO A 30 5.60 -0.83 6.22
C PRO A 30 4.94 -1.63 5.10
N THR A 31 3.70 -2.07 5.33
CA THR A 31 2.78 -2.40 4.25
C THR A 31 2.29 -1.10 3.60
N LEU A 32 2.34 -1.01 2.28
CA LEU A 32 1.85 0.15 1.52
C LEU A 32 0.51 -0.16 0.87
N ILE A 33 -0.46 0.73 1.06
CA ILE A 33 -1.76 0.66 0.36
C ILE A 33 -1.93 1.87 -0.54
N GLY A 34 -2.17 1.65 -1.83
CA GLY A 34 -2.26 2.71 -2.83
C GLY A 34 -3.16 2.33 -4.00
N PHE A 35 -3.56 3.33 -4.79
CA PHE A 35 -4.16 3.06 -6.10
C PHE A 35 -3.11 2.43 -7.03
N ASP A 36 -3.54 1.52 -7.93
CA ASP A 36 -2.64 0.92 -8.92
C ASP A 36 -2.05 1.98 -9.88
N ARG A 37 -2.72 3.13 -10.01
CA ARG A 37 -2.31 4.28 -10.80
C ARG A 37 -2.89 5.59 -10.23
N GLY A 38 -2.21 6.71 -10.47
CA GLY A 38 -2.68 8.04 -10.06
C GLY A 38 -3.77 8.65 -10.96
N THR A 39 -4.02 8.07 -12.14
CA THR A 39 -5.02 8.59 -13.09
C THR A 39 -5.82 7.47 -13.74
N TYR A 40 -7.14 7.67 -13.83
CA TYR A 40 -8.07 6.79 -14.53
C TYR A 40 -8.89 7.58 -15.55
N ASP A 41 -9.29 6.94 -16.63
CA ASP A 41 -10.24 7.48 -17.60
C ASP A 41 -11.17 6.36 -18.12
N ASP A 42 -12.22 6.78 -18.81
CA ASP A 42 -13.24 5.92 -19.41
C ASP A 42 -13.04 5.75 -20.93
N SER A 43 -11.86 6.09 -21.47
CA SER A 43 -11.63 6.14 -22.92
C SER A 43 -11.86 4.80 -23.62
N ALA A 44 -11.83 3.69 -22.86
CA ALA A 44 -12.12 2.35 -23.35
C ALA A 44 -13.56 1.86 -23.10
N SER A 45 -14.28 2.41 -22.12
CA SER A 45 -15.64 1.98 -21.77
C SER A 45 -16.30 2.92 -20.75
N SER A 46 -17.64 2.94 -20.71
CA SER A 46 -18.43 3.67 -19.69
C SER A 46 -18.24 3.15 -18.24
N GLN A 47 -17.37 2.17 -18.02
CA GLN A 47 -17.01 1.63 -16.71
C GLN A 47 -15.53 1.83 -16.45
N ILE A 48 -15.22 2.54 -15.37
CA ILE A 48 -13.87 2.78 -14.90
C ILE A 48 -13.65 1.88 -13.69
N VAL A 49 -12.75 0.91 -13.80
CA VAL A 49 -12.39 0.03 -12.68
C VAL A 49 -11.23 0.66 -11.93
N VAL A 50 -11.51 1.15 -10.72
CA VAL A 50 -10.49 1.68 -9.82
C VAL A 50 -9.93 0.53 -9.00
N ARG A 51 -8.61 0.35 -9.01
CA ARG A 51 -7.93 -0.75 -8.32
C ARG A 51 -7.05 -0.19 -7.22
N ILE A 52 -7.13 -0.79 -6.04
CA ILE A 52 -6.30 -0.49 -4.89
C ILE A 52 -5.47 -1.72 -4.58
N THR A 53 -4.17 -1.53 -4.45
CA THR A 53 -3.18 -2.58 -4.20
C THR A 53 -2.58 -2.44 -2.82
N ARG A 54 -2.30 -3.58 -2.21
CA ARG A 54 -1.50 -3.73 -1.00
C ARG A 54 -0.14 -4.32 -1.39
N VAL A 55 0.94 -3.72 -0.90
CA VAL A 55 2.30 -4.21 -1.07
C VAL A 55 2.92 -4.38 0.31
N ASP A 56 3.14 -5.63 0.71
CA ASP A 56 3.79 -5.97 1.97
C ASP A 56 5.31 -5.91 1.75
N GLN A 57 5.97 -4.82 2.18
CA GLN A 57 7.41 -4.66 1.97
C GLN A 57 8.23 -5.65 2.81
N GLU A 58 7.68 -6.11 3.93
CA GLU A 58 8.17 -7.23 4.72
C GLU A 58 7.17 -8.39 4.69
N PRO A 59 7.28 -9.34 3.74
CA PRO A 59 6.28 -10.39 3.57
C PRO A 59 6.12 -11.31 4.79
N SER A 60 7.14 -11.44 5.62
CA SER A 60 7.12 -12.27 6.83
C SER A 60 6.18 -11.77 7.92
N THR A 61 5.77 -10.49 7.87
CA THR A 61 4.91 -9.87 8.90
C THR A 61 3.50 -9.58 8.40
N GLY A 62 3.31 -9.24 7.11
CA GLY A 62 2.01 -8.74 6.60
C GLY A 62 1.16 -9.70 5.76
N VAL A 63 1.71 -10.76 5.15
CA VAL A 63 1.02 -11.47 4.05
C VAL A 63 -0.33 -12.08 4.44
N ASN A 64 -0.50 -12.49 5.70
CA ASN A 64 -1.73 -13.12 6.19
C ASN A 64 -2.52 -12.28 7.20
N GLU A 65 -2.24 -10.98 7.28
CA GLU A 65 -2.97 -10.07 8.16
C GLU A 65 -4.10 -9.33 7.42
N GLN A 66 -5.05 -8.81 8.20
CA GLN A 66 -6.07 -7.91 7.71
C GLN A 66 -5.58 -6.46 7.77
N PHE A 67 -5.79 -5.72 6.69
CA PHE A 67 -5.56 -4.28 6.64
C PHE A 67 -6.81 -3.55 6.19
N SER A 68 -6.94 -2.28 6.56
CA SER A 68 -7.99 -1.43 6.02
C SER A 68 -7.50 0.00 5.77
N VAL A 69 -8.15 0.67 4.84
CA VAL A 69 -7.90 2.08 4.50
C VAL A 69 -9.24 2.76 4.19
N GLU A 70 -9.34 4.05 4.42
CA GLU A 70 -10.53 4.82 4.06
C GLU A 70 -10.35 5.45 2.68
N CYS A 71 -11.21 5.12 1.71
CA CYS A 71 -11.35 5.90 0.48
C CYS A 71 -12.36 7.03 0.66
N THR A 72 -11.98 8.22 0.21
CA THR A 72 -12.81 9.43 0.26
C THR A 72 -12.85 10.12 -1.09
N ILE A 73 -13.95 10.83 -1.35
CA ILE A 73 -14.05 11.74 -2.50
C ILE A 73 -13.62 13.11 -2.00
N ASN A 74 -12.52 13.61 -2.56
CA ASN A 74 -11.89 14.87 -2.13
C ASN A 74 -12.31 16.06 -2.99
N GLY A 75 -12.84 15.81 -4.18
CA GLY A 75 -13.33 16.88 -5.05
C GLY A 75 -13.56 16.44 -6.48
N GLY A 76 -13.46 17.41 -7.39
CA GLY A 76 -13.74 17.27 -8.81
C GLY A 76 -15.01 18.01 -9.24
N THR A 77 -15.31 17.92 -10.53
CA THR A 77 -16.47 18.56 -11.16
C THR A 77 -17.63 17.62 -11.39
N ALA A 78 -17.44 16.31 -11.15
CA ALA A 78 -18.43 15.27 -11.36
C ALA A 78 -19.42 15.21 -10.18
N VAL A 79 -20.72 15.13 -10.49
CA VAL A 79 -21.80 15.04 -9.50
C VAL A 79 -22.32 13.60 -9.43
N ARG A 80 -22.28 12.98 -8.24
CA ARG A 80 -22.80 11.62 -8.02
C ARG A 80 -24.29 11.55 -8.34
N GLY A 81 -24.71 10.53 -9.06
CA GLY A 81 -26.10 10.32 -9.50
C GLY A 81 -26.48 11.08 -10.78
N VAL A 82 -25.69 12.07 -11.20
CA VAL A 82 -25.88 12.82 -12.46
C VAL A 82 -24.83 12.38 -13.48
N ASP A 83 -23.56 12.45 -13.08
CA ASP A 83 -22.41 12.19 -13.95
C ASP A 83 -21.90 10.75 -13.78
N TYR A 84 -22.03 10.17 -12.58
CA TYR A 84 -21.56 8.83 -12.30
C TYR A 84 -22.32 8.11 -11.18
N ARG A 85 -22.18 6.79 -11.12
CA ARG A 85 -22.56 5.95 -9.97
C ARG A 85 -21.40 5.05 -9.56
N LEU A 86 -21.32 4.73 -8.27
CA LEU A 86 -20.36 3.77 -7.75
C LEU A 86 -21.01 2.39 -7.71
N GLY A 87 -20.28 1.38 -8.19
CA GLY A 87 -20.67 -0.02 -8.16
C GLY A 87 -20.28 -0.71 -6.87
N LEU A 88 -20.99 -1.80 -6.57
CA LEU A 88 -20.64 -2.72 -5.50
C LEU A 88 -19.77 -3.82 -6.10
N ASP A 89 -18.54 -3.98 -5.61
CA ASP A 89 -17.67 -5.08 -6.03
C ASP A 89 -17.15 -5.83 -4.80
N GLY A 90 -17.41 -7.14 -4.74
CA GLY A 90 -16.85 -8.04 -3.72
C GLY A 90 -17.00 -7.59 -2.25
N GLY A 91 -18.06 -6.85 -1.91
CA GLY A 91 -18.34 -6.32 -0.57
C GLY A 91 -17.95 -4.85 -0.34
N MET A 92 -17.36 -4.17 -1.32
CA MET A 92 -17.01 -2.76 -1.26
C MET A 92 -18.08 -1.89 -1.91
N GLN A 93 -18.54 -0.84 -1.22
CA GLN A 93 -19.52 0.11 -1.77
C GLN A 93 -18.86 1.38 -2.33
N GLY A 94 -18.03 1.24 -3.37
CA GLY A 94 -17.25 2.38 -3.88
C GLY A 94 -16.29 2.94 -2.81
N CYS A 95 -16.22 4.27 -2.68
CA CYS A 95 -15.40 4.88 -1.63
C CYS A 95 -16.09 4.86 -0.26
N GLY A 96 -15.32 4.40 0.72
CA GLY A 96 -15.65 4.15 2.12
C GLY A 96 -14.50 3.36 2.75
N THR A 97 -14.74 2.61 3.82
CA THR A 97 -13.72 1.70 4.36
C THR A 97 -13.48 0.53 3.41
N ILE A 98 -12.21 0.35 3.05
CA ILE A 98 -11.73 -0.71 2.17
C ILE A 98 -10.93 -1.68 3.02
N THR A 99 -11.40 -2.92 3.10
CA THR A 99 -10.74 -3.98 3.88
C THR A 99 -10.07 -4.99 2.95
N PHE A 100 -8.80 -5.26 3.23
CA PHE A 100 -8.01 -6.35 2.68
C PHE A 100 -7.98 -7.49 3.71
N PRO A 101 -8.80 -8.54 3.55
CA PRO A 101 -8.72 -9.74 4.37
C PRO A 101 -7.33 -10.39 4.30
N PRO A 102 -7.02 -11.33 5.21
CA PRO A 102 -5.83 -12.17 5.12
C PRO A 102 -5.58 -12.71 3.71
N GLY A 103 -4.37 -12.52 3.18
CA GLY A 103 -3.95 -12.99 1.86
C GLY A 103 -4.49 -12.21 0.65
N VAL A 104 -5.34 -11.19 0.85
CA VAL A 104 -5.87 -10.39 -0.26
C VAL A 104 -4.96 -9.18 -0.50
N LEU A 105 -4.36 -9.11 -1.68
CA LEU A 105 -3.43 -8.03 -2.07
C LEU A 105 -4.08 -6.95 -2.94
N GLU A 106 -5.32 -7.16 -3.38
CA GLU A 106 -5.97 -6.29 -4.32
C GLU A 106 -7.46 -6.17 -4.05
N ARG A 107 -7.98 -4.96 -4.23
CA ARG A 107 -9.39 -4.66 -4.22
C ARG A 107 -9.75 -3.72 -5.36
N SER A 108 -11.00 -3.77 -5.81
CA SER A 108 -11.51 -2.88 -6.83
C SER A 108 -12.91 -2.39 -6.50
N PHE A 109 -13.28 -1.28 -7.12
CA PHE A 109 -14.66 -0.88 -7.29
C PHE A 109 -14.83 -0.21 -8.66
N THR A 110 -16.06 -0.20 -9.15
CA THR A 110 -16.37 0.35 -10.46
C THR A 110 -17.02 1.72 -10.33
N ILE A 111 -16.57 2.68 -11.13
CA ILE A 111 -17.29 3.93 -11.40
C ILE A 111 -17.97 3.75 -12.75
N THR A 112 -19.30 3.82 -12.78
CA THR A 112 -20.04 3.82 -14.06
C THR A 112 -20.38 5.26 -14.44
N ALA A 113 -19.94 5.68 -15.61
CA ALA A 113 -20.33 6.94 -16.21
C ALA A 113 -21.82 6.94 -16.59
N LEU A 114 -22.50 8.05 -16.34
CA LEU A 114 -23.90 8.25 -16.70
C LEU A 114 -24.00 9.19 -17.90
N LYS A 115 -25.11 9.09 -18.63
CA LYS A 115 -25.40 9.97 -19.78
C LYS A 115 -25.35 11.46 -19.44
N GLY A 116 -25.62 11.83 -18.19
CA GLY A 116 -25.59 13.22 -17.70
C GLY A 116 -24.19 13.84 -17.57
N ALA A 117 -23.12 13.04 -17.64
CA ALA A 117 -21.75 13.50 -17.41
C ALA A 117 -21.32 14.64 -18.35
N GLY A 118 -21.76 14.63 -19.61
CA GLY A 118 -21.15 15.49 -20.63
C GLY A 118 -19.70 15.05 -20.91
N THR A 119 -18.78 15.98 -21.12
CA THR A 119 -17.37 15.67 -21.43
C THR A 119 -16.43 16.13 -20.32
N GLN A 120 -15.37 15.35 -20.10
CA GLN A 120 -14.23 15.68 -19.24
C GLN A 120 -14.59 16.09 -17.80
N LYS A 121 -15.60 15.45 -17.21
CA LYS A 121 -15.85 15.60 -15.77
C LYS A 121 -14.74 14.94 -14.99
N THR A 122 -14.47 15.46 -13.81
CA THR A 122 -13.39 14.97 -12.96
C THR A 122 -13.90 14.54 -11.61
N LEU A 123 -13.30 13.49 -11.06
CA LEU A 123 -13.47 13.07 -9.68
C LEU A 123 -12.06 12.91 -9.08
N GLU A 124 -11.85 13.44 -7.89
CA GLU A 124 -10.63 13.21 -7.13
C GLU A 124 -10.97 12.35 -5.92
N ILE A 125 -10.27 11.23 -5.77
CA ILE A 125 -10.42 10.33 -4.64
C ILE A 125 -9.09 10.19 -3.90
N GLY A 126 -9.14 9.99 -2.59
CA GLY A 126 -7.95 9.81 -1.76
C GLY A 126 -8.12 8.70 -0.73
N LEU A 127 -6.99 8.09 -0.41
CA LEU A 127 -6.83 7.10 0.63
C LEU A 127 -6.27 7.78 1.89
N ARG A 128 -6.85 7.46 3.03
CA ARG A 128 -6.40 7.97 4.34
C ARG A 128 -6.61 6.94 5.43
N ASN A 129 -6.01 7.20 6.59
CA ASN A 129 -6.20 6.41 7.81
C ASN A 129 -5.97 4.89 7.60
N PRO A 130 -4.84 4.46 7.02
CA PRO A 130 -4.54 3.04 6.91
C PRO A 130 -4.38 2.43 8.31
N THR A 131 -4.88 1.20 8.49
CA THR A 131 -4.83 0.47 9.76
C THR A 131 -4.59 -1.02 9.51
N GLY A 132 -3.86 -1.66 10.41
CA GLY A 132 -3.44 -3.06 10.33
C GLY A 132 -2.75 -3.50 11.63
N ALA A 133 -2.41 -4.78 11.71
CA ALA A 133 -1.64 -5.31 12.84
C ALA A 133 -0.14 -4.99 12.70
N ALA A 134 0.42 -5.12 11.50
CA ALA A 134 1.71 -4.55 11.13
C ALA A 134 1.64 -3.04 10.82
N LEU A 135 2.80 -2.38 10.80
CA LEU A 135 2.94 -1.00 10.34
C LEU A 135 2.40 -0.87 8.90
N VAL A 136 1.50 0.09 8.68
CA VAL A 136 0.86 0.30 7.38
C VAL A 136 0.76 1.79 7.08
N GLU A 137 1.05 2.14 5.82
CA GLU A 137 1.04 3.50 5.32
C GLU A 137 0.35 3.57 3.96
N THR A 138 -0.03 4.78 3.54
CA THR A 138 -0.48 5.00 2.16
C THR A 138 0.72 5.09 1.23
N GLY A 139 0.65 4.38 0.09
CA GLY A 139 1.69 4.42 -0.93
C GLY A 139 1.73 5.73 -1.74
N GLU A 140 2.63 5.80 -2.72
CA GLU A 140 2.82 6.98 -3.58
C GLU A 140 1.52 7.45 -4.25
N ASN A 141 0.73 6.51 -4.75
CA ASN A 141 -0.60 6.79 -5.31
C ASN A 141 -1.67 6.78 -4.22
N SER A 142 -1.57 7.70 -3.25
CA SER A 142 -2.58 7.88 -2.21
C SER A 142 -3.79 8.71 -2.69
N VAL A 143 -3.64 9.45 -3.78
CA VAL A 143 -4.70 10.21 -4.44
C VAL A 143 -4.77 9.79 -5.90
N ALA A 144 -5.98 9.67 -6.43
CA ALA A 144 -6.22 9.40 -7.83
C ALA A 144 -7.21 10.38 -8.43
N ARG A 145 -6.93 10.80 -9.68
CA ARG A 145 -7.82 11.61 -10.50
C ARG A 145 -8.49 10.75 -11.55
N ILE A 146 -9.81 10.83 -11.61
CA ILE A 146 -10.62 10.10 -12.58
C ILE A 146 -11.24 11.11 -13.55
N THR A 147 -11.12 10.83 -14.84
CA THR A 147 -11.85 11.55 -15.89
C THR A 147 -13.06 10.73 -16.31
N ILE A 148 -14.23 11.37 -16.35
CA ILE A 148 -15.52 10.77 -16.66
C ILE A 148 -16.09 11.50 -17.88
N ASN A 149 -16.37 10.76 -18.94
CA ASN A 149 -17.06 11.21 -20.13
C ASN A 149 -18.42 10.51 -20.23
N ALA A 150 -19.35 11.14 -20.93
CA ALA A 150 -20.62 10.52 -21.24
C ALA A 150 -20.39 9.31 -22.14
N PRO A 151 -21.11 8.20 -21.92
CA PRO A 151 -21.12 7.06 -22.83
C PRO A 151 -21.40 7.49 -24.27
N ALA A 152 -20.71 6.88 -25.24
CA ALA A 152 -21.08 7.01 -26.65
C ALA A 152 -22.53 6.50 -26.88
N HIS A 153 -23.25 7.22 -27.74
CA HIS A 153 -24.66 6.96 -28.08
C HIS A 153 -24.85 5.79 -29.04
#